data_AF-A0A6J1VX42-F1
#
_entry.id   AF-A0A6J1VX42-F1
#
_cell.length_a   1.000
_cell.length_b   1.000
_cell.length_c   1.000
_cell.angle_alpha   90.00
_cell.angle_beta   90.00
_cell.angle_gamma   90.00
#
_symmetry.space_group_name_H-M   'P 1'
#
loop_
_entity.id
_entity.type
_entity.pdbx_description
1 polymer ?
#
loop_
_entity_poly.entity_id
_entity_poly.type
_entity_poly.pdbx_seq_one_letter_code
_entity_poly.pdbx_strand_id
1 'polypeptide(L)'
;VCLTAAATCRPPCQPSRKCSLPNNCPCPGWTGRCCQTDMDECAMGKHGCSQLCINTAGSYRCACRPGYELHADGQTCRGLKTPPTPAPPAGSDHLPVPDEVRELRSRLAALEEKFQLVLAPFLKLDLPGAGEGPGAEPISLLVHVIQQLDRIDSLSEQISFLEERLETCSCKNRL
;
A
#
# COMPACT_ATOMS: atom_id res chain seq x y z
N VAL A 1 4.42 -31.27 -36.58
CA VAL A 1 5.60 -30.94 -35.74
C VAL A 1 5.11 -30.02 -34.64
N CYS A 2 5.00 -30.50 -33.40
CA CYS A 2 4.68 -29.61 -32.27
C CYS A 2 5.87 -28.66 -32.10
N LEU A 3 5.72 -27.42 -32.56
CA LEU A 3 6.66 -26.36 -32.21
C LEU A 3 6.52 -26.17 -30.70
N THR A 4 7.55 -26.57 -29.95
CA THR A 4 7.69 -26.23 -28.54
C THR A 4 7.63 -24.71 -28.46
N ALA A 5 6.49 -24.16 -28.03
CA ALA A 5 6.34 -22.72 -27.84
C ALA A 5 7.42 -22.29 -26.84
N ALA A 6 8.44 -21.59 -27.32
CA ALA A 6 9.46 -21.03 -26.43
C ALA A 6 8.74 -20.16 -25.40
N ALA A 7 8.98 -20.41 -24.10
CA ALA A 7 8.45 -19.59 -23.03
C ALA A 7 9.01 -18.18 -23.19
N THR A 8 8.25 -17.33 -23.88
CA THR A 8 8.61 -15.96 -24.20
C THR A 8 7.58 -15.09 -23.50
N CYS A 9 8.05 -14.11 -22.73
CA CYS A 9 7.19 -13.09 -22.15
C CYS A 9 7.38 -11.82 -22.96
N ARG A 10 6.25 -11.22 -23.32
CA ARG A 10 6.24 -9.88 -23.88
C ARG A 10 5.25 -9.05 -23.06
N PRO A 11 5.70 -8.07 -22.27
CA PRO A 11 7.09 -7.60 -22.07
C PRO A 11 8.00 -8.59 -21.32
N PRO A 12 9.34 -8.41 -21.34
CA PRO A 12 10.27 -9.27 -20.62
C PRO A 12 10.10 -9.15 -19.09
N CYS A 13 10.29 -10.26 -18.37
CA CYS A 13 10.22 -10.25 -16.91
C CYS A 13 11.38 -9.43 -16.31
N GLN A 14 11.07 -8.46 -15.46
CA GLN A 14 12.06 -7.67 -14.73
C GLN A 14 12.02 -8.00 -13.23
N PRO A 15 13.15 -7.90 -12.50
CA PRO A 15 14.51 -7.71 -13.00
C PRO A 15 15.11 -9.03 -13.52
N SER A 16 15.48 -9.08 -14.81
CA SER A 16 16.31 -10.13 -15.44
C SER A 16 15.84 -11.61 -15.28
N ARG A 17 14.53 -11.88 -15.19
CA ARG A 17 14.01 -13.24 -14.95
C ARG A 17 13.68 -14.00 -16.24
N LYS A 18 13.76 -15.34 -16.19
CA LYS A 18 13.38 -16.24 -17.30
C LYS A 18 11.90 -16.60 -17.22
N CYS A 19 11.25 -16.67 -18.37
CA CYS A 19 9.85 -17.09 -18.47
C CYS A 19 9.71 -18.60 -18.29
N SER A 20 8.81 -19.03 -17.42
CA SER A 20 8.51 -20.46 -17.25
C SER A 20 7.47 -20.96 -18.26
N LEU A 21 6.52 -20.09 -18.66
CA LEU A 21 5.47 -20.36 -19.65
C LEU A 21 5.24 -19.10 -20.51
N PRO A 22 4.51 -19.19 -21.64
CA PRO A 22 4.15 -18.01 -22.43
C PRO A 22 3.49 -16.94 -21.56
N ASN A 23 4.09 -15.75 -21.48
CA ASN A 23 3.66 -14.63 -20.64
C ASN A 23 3.49 -14.92 -19.13
N ASN A 24 4.17 -15.93 -18.59
CA ASN A 24 4.18 -16.22 -17.15
C ASN A 24 5.58 -16.01 -16.55
N CYS A 25 5.72 -14.96 -15.74
CA CYS A 25 6.93 -14.64 -15.02
C CYS A 25 6.89 -15.27 -13.61
N PRO A 26 7.74 -16.26 -13.29
CA PRO A 26 7.87 -16.74 -11.92
C PRO A 26 8.53 -15.66 -11.05
N CYS A 27 7.77 -15.10 -10.11
CA CYS A 27 8.19 -14.02 -9.23
C CYS A 27 8.21 -14.52 -7.76
N PRO A 28 9.19 -15.31 -7.31
CA PRO A 28 9.28 -15.68 -5.89
C PRO A 28 9.59 -14.43 -5.07
N GLY A 29 8.75 -14.14 -4.07
CA GLY A 29 8.83 -12.94 -3.23
C GLY A 29 8.26 -11.66 -3.87
N TRP A 30 7.68 -11.73 -5.07
CA TRP A 30 7.11 -10.56 -5.76
C TRP A 30 5.78 -10.90 -6.44
N THR A 31 4.90 -9.91 -6.57
CA THR A 31 3.62 -9.99 -7.28
C THR A 31 3.57 -9.02 -8.46
N GLY A 32 2.54 -9.18 -9.28
CA GLY A 32 2.33 -8.39 -10.49
C GLY A 32 2.91 -9.05 -11.74
N ARG A 33 2.45 -8.57 -12.90
CA ARG A 33 2.83 -9.12 -14.22
C ARG A 33 4.33 -8.97 -14.54
N CYS A 34 5.02 -8.02 -13.93
CA CYS A 34 6.44 -7.72 -14.14
C CYS A 34 7.24 -7.77 -12.83
N CYS A 35 6.80 -8.55 -11.83
CA CYS A 35 7.42 -8.63 -10.50
C CYS A 35 7.70 -7.26 -9.86
N GLN A 36 6.78 -6.30 -10.04
CA GLN A 36 7.00 -4.91 -9.62
C GLN A 36 6.58 -4.61 -8.19
N THR A 37 5.75 -5.47 -7.61
CA THR A 37 5.21 -5.28 -6.26
C THR A 37 5.84 -6.31 -5.34
N ASP A 38 6.52 -5.87 -4.31
CA ASP A 38 7.09 -6.76 -3.30
C ASP A 38 5.98 -7.52 -2.56
N MET A 39 6.18 -8.81 -2.30
CA MET A 39 5.27 -9.54 -1.40
C MET A 39 5.77 -9.39 0.02
N ASP A 40 5.05 -8.64 0.84
CA ASP A 40 5.40 -8.54 2.26
C ASP A 40 4.94 -9.81 3.01
N GLU A 41 5.80 -10.82 3.08
CA GLU A 41 5.48 -12.07 3.78
C GLU A 41 5.34 -11.88 5.30
N CYS A 42 5.90 -10.79 5.84
CA CYS A 42 5.71 -10.42 7.25
C CYS A 42 4.28 -9.93 7.50
N ALA A 43 3.78 -9.03 6.66
CA ALA A 43 2.40 -8.53 6.74
C ALA A 43 1.38 -9.64 6.48
N MET A 44 1.72 -10.61 5.62
CA MET A 44 0.87 -11.76 5.31
C MET A 44 0.96 -12.89 6.36
N GLY A 45 1.90 -12.82 7.31
CA GLY A 45 2.14 -13.88 8.30
C GLY A 45 2.66 -15.19 7.70
N LYS A 46 3.30 -15.16 6.53
CA LYS A 46 3.81 -16.33 5.78
C LYS A 46 5.32 -16.52 5.88
N HIS A 47 5.93 -16.05 6.96
CA HIS A 47 7.38 -15.90 7.09
C HIS A 47 8.09 -16.98 7.93
N GLY A 48 7.39 -17.86 8.64
CA GLY A 48 8.03 -18.95 9.42
C GLY A 48 8.95 -18.53 10.59
N CYS A 49 9.29 -17.24 10.74
CA CYS A 49 10.10 -16.73 11.84
C CYS A 49 9.48 -17.03 13.21
N SER A 50 10.31 -17.51 14.13
CA SER A 50 9.90 -17.80 15.51
C SER A 50 9.55 -16.56 16.34
N GLN A 51 10.11 -15.39 16.02
CA GLN A 51 9.90 -14.16 16.80
C GLN A 51 9.58 -12.95 15.93
N LEU A 52 10.58 -12.25 15.39
CA LEU A 52 10.40 -11.03 14.61
C LEU A 52 10.61 -11.33 13.13
N CYS A 53 9.77 -10.73 12.28
CA CYS A 53 9.93 -10.74 10.82
C CYS A 53 10.24 -9.32 10.35
N ILE A 54 11.22 -9.19 9.46
CA ILE A 54 11.60 -7.93 8.83
C ILE A 54 11.48 -8.12 7.32
N ASN A 55 10.55 -7.40 6.71
CA ASN A 55 10.35 -7.46 5.27
C ASN A 55 11.54 -6.82 4.53
N THR A 56 11.90 -7.37 3.38
CA THR A 56 12.96 -6.86 2.50
C THR A 56 12.51 -6.97 1.05
N ALA A 57 13.05 -6.16 0.15
CA ALA A 57 12.66 -6.24 -1.26
C ALA A 57 12.94 -7.65 -1.84
N GLY A 58 11.88 -8.39 -2.12
CA GLY A 58 11.85 -9.72 -2.70
C GLY A 58 12.00 -10.88 -1.73
N SER A 59 12.02 -10.62 -0.42
CA SER A 59 12.21 -11.64 0.61
C SER A 59 11.95 -11.09 2.00
N TYR A 60 12.22 -11.88 3.03
CA TYR A 60 12.20 -11.41 4.41
C TYR A 60 13.39 -11.99 5.17
N ARG A 61 13.68 -11.39 6.33
CA ARG A 61 14.62 -11.98 7.29
C ARG A 61 13.99 -12.05 8.68
N CYS A 62 14.35 -13.09 9.41
CA CYS A 62 13.94 -13.23 10.79
C CYS A 62 14.93 -12.52 11.72
N ALA A 63 14.40 -11.98 12.81
CA ALA A 63 15.18 -11.39 13.88
C ALA A 63 14.68 -11.89 15.24
N CYS A 64 15.53 -11.75 16.26
CA CYS A 64 15.25 -12.20 17.61
C CYS A 64 15.15 -11.01 18.57
N ARG A 65 14.32 -11.16 19.60
CA ARG A 65 14.20 -10.20 20.70
C ARG A 65 15.50 -10.19 21.52
N PRO A 66 15.79 -9.11 22.26
CA PRO A 66 16.94 -9.06 23.16
C PRO A 66 16.99 -10.28 24.08
N GLY A 67 18.18 -10.86 24.25
CA GLY A 67 18.39 -12.10 25.00
C GLY A 67 18.23 -13.39 24.19
N TYR A 68 18.02 -13.31 22.88
CA TYR A 68 17.95 -14.45 21.97
C TYR A 68 18.88 -14.27 20.78
N GLU A 69 19.46 -15.37 20.29
CA GLU A 69 20.27 -15.43 19.06
C GLU A 69 19.50 -16.14 17.94
N LEU A 70 19.69 -15.69 16.70
CA LEU A 70 19.13 -16.36 15.53
C LEU A 70 19.89 -17.66 15.28
N HIS A 71 19.17 -18.76 15.19
CA HIS A 71 19.72 -20.07 14.93
C HIS A 71 20.23 -20.19 13.48
N ALA A 72 21.03 -21.23 13.20
CA ALA A 72 21.64 -21.44 11.90
C ALA A 72 20.62 -21.71 10.77
N ASP A 73 19.37 -22.03 11.12
CA ASP A 73 18.26 -22.18 10.17
C ASP A 73 17.68 -20.83 9.69
N GLY A 74 18.15 -19.71 10.25
CA GLY A 74 17.73 -18.36 9.91
C GLY A 74 16.28 -18.02 10.33
N GLN A 75 15.61 -18.88 11.11
CA GLN A 75 14.19 -18.73 11.47
C GLN A 75 13.93 -18.85 12.97
N THR A 76 14.66 -19.73 13.65
CA THR A 76 14.42 -20.05 15.05
C THR A 76 15.30 -19.21 15.95
N CYS A 77 14.77 -18.69 17.05
CA CYS A 77 15.50 -17.90 18.03
C CYS A 77 15.80 -18.73 19.27
N ARG A 78 17.07 -18.89 19.62
CA ARG A 78 17.52 -19.60 20.82
C ARG A 78 17.84 -18.61 21.93
N GLY A 79 17.35 -18.88 23.15
CA GLY A 79 17.68 -18.06 24.31
C GLY A 79 19.17 -18.12 24.64
N LEU A 80 19.80 -16.96 24.74
CA LEU A 80 21.16 -16.85 25.27
C LEU A 80 21.07 -17.05 26.79
N LYS A 81 21.90 -17.95 27.36
CA LYS A 81 22.03 -18.11 28.83
C LYS A 81 22.81 -16.97 29.48
N THR A 82 22.90 -15.82 28.82
CA THR A 82 23.50 -14.62 29.40
C THR A 82 22.42 -13.79 30.07
N PRO A 83 22.72 -13.09 31.18
CA PRO A 83 21.79 -12.13 31.76
C PRO A 83 21.31 -11.18 30.65
N PRO A 84 20.02 -10.81 30.62
CA PRO A 84 19.55 -9.83 29.66
C PRO A 84 20.39 -8.57 29.87
N THR A 85 21.21 -8.20 28.89
CA THR A 85 21.75 -6.85 28.82
C THR A 85 20.54 -5.93 28.96
N PRO A 86 20.57 -4.93 29.87
CA PRO A 86 19.41 -4.07 30.07
C PRO A 86 18.94 -3.60 28.70
N ALA A 87 17.68 -3.91 28.38
CA ALA A 87 17.07 -3.51 27.13
C ALA A 87 17.33 -2.00 26.97
N PRO A 88 17.71 -1.52 25.77
CA PRO A 88 17.64 -0.08 25.53
C PRO A 88 16.23 0.36 25.92
N PRO A 89 16.07 1.48 26.65
CA PRO A 89 14.77 1.92 27.13
C PRO A 89 13.79 1.92 25.95
N ALA A 90 12.64 1.25 26.14
CA ALA A 90 11.54 1.26 25.19
C ALA A 90 11.06 2.71 25.04
N GLY A 91 11.66 3.43 24.09
CA GLY A 91 11.54 4.88 24.00
C GLY A 91 12.66 5.62 23.29
N SER A 92 13.47 4.96 22.45
CA SER A 92 14.45 5.66 21.60
C SER A 92 14.33 5.36 20.10
N ASP A 93 13.10 5.11 19.63
CA ASP A 93 12.70 5.51 18.27
C ASP A 93 12.34 7.01 18.21
N HIS A 94 12.89 7.83 19.12
CA HIS A 94 13.16 9.21 18.79
C HIS A 94 14.49 9.24 18.02
N LEU A 95 14.45 8.80 16.76
CA LEU A 95 15.16 9.62 15.79
C LEU A 95 14.59 11.03 15.98
N PRO A 96 15.42 12.07 16.20
CA PRO A 96 14.91 13.42 16.25
C PRO A 96 14.12 13.65 14.96
N VAL A 97 12.79 13.65 15.08
CA VAL A 97 11.90 13.92 13.98
C VAL A 97 12.35 15.30 13.48
N PRO A 98 12.85 15.42 12.23
CA PRO A 98 13.35 16.70 11.75
C PRO A 98 12.28 17.76 11.98
N ASP A 99 12.67 18.95 12.44
CA ASP A 99 11.72 20.01 12.77
C ASP A 99 10.74 20.30 11.61
N GLU A 100 11.19 20.08 10.37
CA GLU A 100 10.39 20.10 9.13
C GLU A 100 9.22 19.12 9.15
N VAL A 101 9.42 17.88 9.63
CA VAL A 101 8.38 16.84 9.71
C VAL A 101 7.37 17.17 10.81
N ARG A 102 7.80 17.80 11.91
CA ARG A 102 6.90 18.27 12.97
C ARG A 102 6.02 19.43 12.47
N GLU A 103 6.60 20.37 11.74
CA GLU A 103 5.89 21.48 11.11
C GLU A 103 4.87 20.97 10.07
N LEU A 104 5.26 20.03 9.21
CA LEU A 104 4.37 19.43 8.22
C LEU A 104 3.17 18.71 8.86
N ARG A 105 3.37 17.99 9.98
CA ARG A 105 2.26 17.36 10.72
C ARG A 105 1.30 18.38 11.32
N SER A 106 1.82 19.48 11.87
CA SER A 106 0.96 20.56 12.40
C SER A 106 0.14 21.22 11.28
N ARG A 107 0.77 21.45 10.12
CA ARG A 107 0.09 21.97 8.92
C ARG A 107 -0.97 21.03 8.39
N LEU A 108 -0.71 19.72 8.39
CA LEU A 108 -1.68 18.70 7.97
C LEU A 108 -2.90 18.68 8.89
N ALA A 109 -2.69 18.64 10.21
CA ALA A 109 -3.77 18.66 11.19
C ALA A 109 -4.64 19.95 11.08
N ALA A 110 -4.01 21.10 10.84
CA ALA A 110 -4.72 22.36 10.62
C ALA A 110 -5.49 22.38 9.28
N LEU A 111 -5.01 21.67 8.26
CA LEU A 111 -5.71 21.53 6.99
C LEU A 111 -6.92 20.59 7.11
N GLU A 112 -6.77 19.50 7.86
CA GLU A 112 -7.84 18.56 8.18
C GLU A 112 -8.98 19.27 8.94
N GLU A 113 -8.66 20.07 9.97
CA GLU A 113 -9.67 20.84 10.72
C GLU A 113 -10.41 21.85 9.82
N LYS A 114 -9.68 22.53 8.93
CA LYS A 114 -10.27 23.47 7.95
C LYS A 114 -11.16 22.76 6.94
N PHE A 115 -10.75 21.59 6.46
CA PHE A 115 -11.54 20.79 5.54
C PHE A 115 -12.82 20.30 6.22
N GLN A 116 -12.72 19.88 7.48
CA GLN A 116 -13.86 19.43 8.26
C GLN A 116 -14.85 20.57 8.56
N LEU A 117 -14.37 21.81 8.76
CA LEU A 117 -15.19 23.02 8.85
C LEU A 117 -15.91 23.35 7.54
N VAL A 118 -15.26 23.14 6.40
CA VAL A 118 -15.88 23.34 5.07
C VAL A 118 -16.93 22.27 4.77
N LEU A 119 -16.68 21.02 5.17
CA LEU A 119 -17.61 19.90 4.96
C LEU A 119 -18.74 19.83 5.99
N ALA A 120 -18.53 20.33 7.21
CA ALA A 120 -19.53 20.31 8.29
C ALA A 120 -20.91 20.88 7.89
N PRO A 121 -21.04 22.01 7.17
CA PRO A 121 -22.34 22.50 6.72
C PRO A 121 -23.01 21.63 5.65
N PHE A 122 -22.24 20.86 4.86
CA PHE A 122 -22.82 19.91 3.89
C PHE A 122 -23.30 18.61 4.56
N LEU A 123 -22.63 18.18 5.63
CA LEU A 123 -23.01 17.00 6.42
C LEU A 123 -24.12 17.26 7.45
N LYS A 124 -24.42 18.54 7.76
CA LYS A 124 -25.50 18.98 8.67
C LYS A 124 -26.77 19.44 7.95
N LEU A 125 -26.98 19.03 6.69
CA LEU A 125 -28.32 19.05 6.10
C LEU A 125 -29.15 17.93 6.73
N ASP A 126 -29.65 18.17 7.95
CA ASP A 126 -30.85 17.50 8.44
C ASP A 126 -31.95 17.76 7.40
N LEU A 127 -32.32 16.74 6.61
CA LEU A 127 -33.54 16.81 5.79
C LEU A 127 -34.73 16.94 6.76
N PRO A 128 -35.38 18.10 6.87
CA PRO A 128 -36.56 18.23 7.69
C PRO A 128 -37.74 17.79 6.82
N GLY A 129 -38.14 16.52 6.97
CA GLY A 129 -39.49 16.06 6.64
C GLY A 129 -39.88 16.08 5.16
N ALA A 130 -40.35 14.94 4.68
CA ALA A 130 -41.35 14.92 3.62
C ALA A 130 -42.57 15.75 4.09
N GLY A 131 -42.60 17.02 3.71
CA GLY A 131 -43.72 17.93 3.91
C GLY A 131 -44.23 18.39 2.56
N GLU A 132 -45.42 17.93 2.18
CA GLU A 132 -46.14 18.36 0.98
C GLU A 132 -46.44 19.89 1.06
N GLY A 133 -45.88 20.66 0.12
CA GLY A 133 -46.18 22.09 -0.03
C GLY A 133 -45.52 22.67 -1.29
N PRO A 134 -46.21 23.48 -2.11
CA PRO A 134 -45.71 23.90 -3.41
C PRO A 134 -44.78 25.12 -3.27
N GLY A 135 -43.47 24.90 -3.39
CA GLY A 135 -42.48 25.97 -3.38
C GLY A 135 -41.07 25.50 -3.00
N ALA A 136 -40.57 24.43 -3.61
CA ALA A 136 -39.25 23.88 -3.34
C ALA A 136 -38.30 24.12 -4.53
N GLU A 137 -37.52 25.20 -4.48
CA GLU A 137 -36.27 25.34 -5.24
C GLU A 137 -35.26 25.96 -4.26
N PRO A 138 -34.40 25.14 -3.63
CA PRO A 138 -33.06 24.93 -4.20
C PRO A 138 -32.53 23.51 -3.92
N ILE A 139 -33.08 22.50 -4.60
CA ILE A 139 -32.51 21.14 -4.61
C ILE A 139 -31.67 20.91 -5.89
N SER A 140 -31.85 21.75 -6.91
CA SER A 140 -31.14 21.68 -8.19
C SER A 140 -29.61 21.80 -8.07
N LEU A 141 -29.12 22.66 -7.17
CA LEU A 141 -27.67 22.91 -7.04
C LEU A 141 -26.96 21.78 -6.31
N LEU A 142 -27.58 21.20 -5.26
CA LEU A 142 -27.03 20.04 -4.55
C LEU A 142 -27.09 18.78 -5.43
N VAL A 143 -28.19 18.56 -6.16
CA VAL A 143 -28.30 17.47 -7.13
C VAL A 143 -27.27 17.62 -8.24
N HIS A 144 -27.04 18.84 -8.75
CA HIS A 144 -25.97 19.07 -9.71
C HIS A 144 -24.59 18.78 -9.11
N VAL A 145 -24.30 19.20 -7.87
CA VAL A 145 -23.01 18.90 -7.22
C VAL A 145 -22.84 17.38 -7.03
N ILE A 146 -23.87 16.66 -6.59
CA ILE A 146 -23.83 15.19 -6.45
C ILE A 146 -23.62 14.53 -7.82
N GLN A 147 -24.32 14.98 -8.87
CA GLN A 147 -24.11 14.50 -10.24
C GLN A 147 -22.73 14.84 -10.79
N GLN A 148 -22.15 15.99 -10.44
CA GLN A 148 -20.78 16.32 -10.80
C GLN A 148 -19.79 15.42 -10.06
N LEU A 149 -20.03 15.09 -8.78
CA LEU A 149 -19.19 14.18 -8.01
C LEU A 149 -19.24 12.75 -8.55
N ASP A 150 -20.43 12.25 -8.92
CA ASP A 150 -20.61 10.94 -9.56
C ASP A 150 -19.87 10.85 -10.91
N ARG A 151 -19.90 11.93 -11.69
CA ARG A 151 -19.14 12.04 -12.94
C ARG A 151 -17.63 12.07 -12.72
N ILE A 152 -17.17 12.68 -11.63
CA ILE A 152 -15.75 12.68 -11.22
C ILE A 152 -15.32 11.28 -10.79
N ASP A 153 -16.16 10.55 -10.06
CA ASP A 153 -15.90 9.16 -9.64
C ASP A 153 -15.77 8.23 -10.86
N SER A 154 -16.71 8.33 -11.81
CA SER A 154 -16.66 7.58 -13.08
C SER A 154 -15.42 7.92 -13.93
N LEU A 155 -14.98 9.18 -13.92
CA LEU A 155 -13.74 9.58 -14.58
C LEU A 155 -12.51 9.03 -13.85
N SER A 156 -12.52 8.98 -12.52
CA SER A 156 -11.47 8.37 -11.70
C SER A 156 -11.32 6.87 -11.98
N GLU A 157 -12.42 6.14 -12.10
CA GLU A 157 -12.42 4.72 -12.49
C GLU A 157 -11.85 4.53 -13.92
N GLN A 158 -12.26 5.38 -14.86
CA GLN A 158 -11.73 5.35 -16.23
C GLN A 158 -10.24 5.70 -16.29
N ILE A 159 -9.78 6.67 -15.49
CA ILE A 159 -8.37 7.03 -15.37
C ILE A 159 -7.58 5.86 -14.76
N SER A 160 -8.08 5.24 -13.69
CA SER A 160 -7.45 4.07 -13.06
C SER A 160 -7.34 2.89 -14.04
N PHE A 161 -8.37 2.65 -14.86
CA PHE A 161 -8.33 1.63 -15.91
C PHE A 161 -7.33 1.97 -17.02
N LEU A 162 -7.24 3.25 -17.41
CA LEU A 162 -6.25 3.72 -18.38
C LEU A 162 -4.83 3.66 -17.80
N GLU A 163 -4.64 3.95 -16.51
CA GLU A 163 -3.37 3.82 -15.79
C GLU A 163 -2.94 2.36 -15.70
N GLU A 164 -3.83 1.42 -15.37
CA GLU A 164 -3.52 -0.02 -15.41
C GLU A 164 -3.07 -0.47 -16.81
N ARG A 165 -3.73 0.06 -17.85
CA ARG A 165 -3.35 -0.20 -19.25
C ARG A 165 -2.06 0.52 -19.65
N LEU A 166 -1.74 1.67 -19.08
CA LEU A 166 -0.49 2.37 -19.31
C LEU A 166 0.67 1.66 -18.60
N GLU A 167 0.45 1.13 -17.40
CA GLU A 167 1.40 0.36 -16.60
C GLU A 167 1.78 -0.97 -17.27
N THR A 168 0.84 -1.64 -17.94
CA THR A 168 1.18 -2.80 -18.81
C THR A 168 2.08 -2.44 -19.99
N CYS A 169 2.05 -1.18 -20.42
CA CYS A 169 2.99 -0.63 -21.42
C CYS A 169 4.33 -0.18 -20.78
N SER A 170 4.36 0.03 -19.46
CA SER A 170 5.47 0.65 -18.71
C SER A 170 6.63 -0.31 -18.36
N CYS A 171 6.48 -1.63 -18.55
CA CYS A 171 7.62 -2.57 -18.44
C CYS A 171 8.71 -2.35 -19.54
N LYS A 172 8.61 -1.25 -20.30
CA LYS A 172 9.49 -0.87 -21.40
C LYS A 172 10.35 0.38 -21.15
N ASN A 173 10.35 0.99 -19.95
CA ASN A 173 10.98 2.31 -19.77
C ASN A 173 11.81 2.52 -18.48
N ARG A 174 12.47 1.49 -17.94
CA ARG A 174 13.60 1.70 -17.03
C ARG A 174 14.82 0.92 -17.52
N LEU A 175 15.64 1.63 -18.30
CA LEU A 175 17.06 1.36 -18.51
C LEU A 175 17.84 1.76 -17.25
#